data_AF-A0A251XH24-F1
#
_entry.id   AF-A0A251XH24-F1
#
_cell.length_a   1.000
_cell.length_b   1.000
_cell.length_c   1.000
_cell.angle_alpha   90.00
_cell.angle_beta   90.00
_cell.angle_gamma   90.00
#
_symmetry.space_group_name_H-M   'P 1'
#
loop_
_entity.id
_entity.type
_entity.pdbx_description
1 polymer ?
#
loop_
_entity_poly.entity_id
_entity_poly.type
_entity_poly.pdbx_seq_one_letter_code
_entity_poly.pdbx_strand_id
1 'polypeptide(L)'
;MQKVLVDLIELHIQGKQAHWNVVGKNFRDLHLQLDEIIDSAREFSDDLAERMRALHATPDGRSDTVAETTTLPSTRRARSTRPRPWTW
;
A
#
# COMPACT_ATOMS: atom_id res chain seq x y z
N MET A 1 2.07 16.41 -7.69
CA MET A 1 1.61 15.11 -8.22
C MET A 1 2.58 13.99 -7.89
N GLN A 2 3.86 14.07 -8.26
CA GLN A 2 4.86 13.03 -7.93
C GLN A 2 4.86 12.59 -6.45
N LYS A 3 4.81 13.54 -5.50
CA LYS A 3 4.70 13.22 -4.06
C LYS A 3 3.49 12.33 -3.72
N VAL A 4 2.33 12.65 -4.30
CA VAL A 4 1.10 11.88 -4.07
C VAL A 4 1.19 10.51 -4.75
N LEU A 5 1.83 10.42 -5.92
CA LEU A 5 2.07 9.14 -6.60
C LEU A 5 2.88 8.19 -5.71
N VAL A 6 4.01 8.65 -5.16
CA VAL A 6 4.83 7.79 -4.28
C VAL A 6 4.13 7.46 -2.97
N ASP A 7 3.33 8.38 -2.41
CA ASP A 7 2.53 8.11 -1.22
C ASP A 7 1.45 7.02 -1.49
N LEU A 8 0.80 7.03 -2.67
CA LEU A 8 -0.17 6.01 -3.07
C LEU A 8 0.48 4.64 -3.34
N ILE A 9 1.66 4.64 -3.96
CA ILE A 9 2.42 3.40 -4.18
C ILE A 9 2.83 2.78 -2.85
N GLU A 10 3.38 3.59 -1.93
CA GLU A 10 3.74 3.12 -0.59
C GLU A 10 2.51 2.62 0.18
N LEU A 11 1.36 3.31 0.06
CA LEU A 11 0.13 2.92 0.74
C LEU A 11 -0.32 1.51 0.34
N HIS A 12 -0.33 1.17 -0.96
CA HIS A 12 -0.79 -0.14 -1.39
C HIS A 12 0.20 -1.26 -1.02
N ILE A 13 1.51 -0.96 -0.97
CA ILE A 13 2.54 -1.91 -0.52
C ILE A 13 2.40 -2.18 0.98
N GLN A 14 2.33 -1.11 1.80
CA GLN A 14 2.11 -1.23 3.24
C GLN A 14 0.75 -1.89 3.56
N GLY A 15 -0.27 -1.60 2.76
CA GLY A 15 -1.58 -2.23 2.83
C GLY A 15 -1.48 -3.75 2.67
N LYS A 16 -0.75 -4.24 1.64
CA LYS A 16 -0.50 -5.68 1.47
C LYS A 16 0.30 -6.28 2.63
N GLN A 17 1.31 -5.55 3.13
CA GLN A 17 2.04 -5.97 4.32
C GLN A 17 1.10 -6.18 5.52
N ALA A 18 0.16 -5.26 5.76
CA ALA A 18 -0.84 -5.41 6.82
C ALA A 18 -1.81 -6.57 6.54
N HIS A 19 -2.30 -6.68 5.31
CA HIS A 19 -3.23 -7.72 4.87
C HIS A 19 -2.70 -9.14 5.05
N TRP A 20 -1.40 -9.36 4.84
CA TRP A 20 -0.76 -10.66 5.09
C TRP A 20 -0.58 -10.99 6.58
N ASN A 21 -0.55 -9.98 7.45
CA ASN A 21 -0.17 -10.11 8.86
C ASN A 21 -1.31 -9.84 9.84
N VAL A 22 -2.52 -9.54 9.35
CA VAL A 22 -3.70 -9.34 10.19
C VAL A 22 -4.12 -10.64 10.86
N VAL A 23 -4.44 -10.61 12.15
CA VAL A 23 -4.89 -11.76 12.94
C VAL A 23 -5.97 -11.31 13.94
N GLY A 24 -6.79 -12.24 14.44
CA GLY A 24 -7.75 -11.98 15.51
C GLY A 24 -9.22 -12.15 15.12
N LYS A 25 -10.14 -11.70 15.99
CA LYS A 25 -11.58 -11.97 15.90
C LYS A 25 -12.24 -11.56 14.57
N ASN A 26 -11.73 -10.51 13.95
CA ASN A 26 -12.27 -9.95 12.71
C ASN A 26 -11.32 -10.15 11.53
N PHE A 27 -10.49 -11.20 11.55
CA PHE A 27 -9.47 -11.46 10.53
C PHE A 27 -10.03 -11.34 9.10
N ARG A 28 -11.10 -12.10 8.79
CA ARG A 28 -11.64 -12.18 7.44
C ARG A 28 -12.13 -10.82 6.92
N ASP A 29 -12.92 -10.12 7.74
CA ASP A 29 -13.51 -8.84 7.33
C ASP A 29 -12.44 -7.78 7.11
N LEU A 30 -11.45 -7.70 8.02
CA LEU A 30 -10.36 -6.74 7.88
C LEU A 30 -9.42 -7.12 6.71
N HIS A 31 -9.20 -8.40 6.46
CA HIS A 31 -8.42 -8.88 5.32
C HIS A 31 -9.04 -8.44 3.98
N LEU A 32 -10.36 -8.59 3.84
CA LEU A 32 -11.11 -8.17 2.65
C LEU A 32 -11.17 -6.64 2.53
N GLN A 33 -11.41 -5.93 3.63
CA GLN A 33 -11.45 -4.47 3.61
C GLN A 33 -10.08 -3.86 3.25
N LEU A 34 -8.98 -4.49 3.67
CA LEU A 34 -7.65 -4.07 3.26
C LEU A 34 -7.46 -4.23 1.75
N ASP A 35 -7.98 -5.30 1.13
CA ASP A 35 -7.93 -5.46 -0.32
C ASP A 35 -8.66 -4.33 -1.06
N GLU A 36 -9.84 -3.91 -0.59
CA GLU A 36 -10.57 -2.77 -1.21
C GLU A 36 -9.75 -1.48 -1.17
N ILE A 37 -9.05 -1.20 -0.05
CA ILE A 37 -8.18 -0.03 0.08
C ILE A 37 -6.96 -0.15 -0.84
N ILE A 38 -6.36 -1.34 -0.90
CA ILE A 38 -5.20 -1.62 -1.76
C ILE A 38 -5.56 -1.39 -3.22
N ASP A 39 -6.69 -1.94 -3.67
CA ASP A 39 -7.12 -1.83 -5.06
C ASP A 39 -7.41 -0.37 -5.43
N SER A 40 -8.10 0.36 -4.55
CA SER A 40 -8.34 1.80 -4.74
C SER A 40 -7.03 2.60 -4.83
N ALA A 41 -6.05 2.33 -3.95
CA ALA A 41 -4.76 3.02 -3.97
C ALA A 41 -3.96 2.72 -5.24
N ARG A 42 -4.04 1.50 -5.77
CA ARG A 42 -3.40 1.11 -7.03
C ARG A 42 -4.04 1.81 -8.21
N GLU A 43 -5.37 1.82 -8.30
CA GLU A 43 -6.13 2.51 -9.34
C GLU A 43 -5.81 4.02 -9.34
N PHE A 44 -5.86 4.67 -8.18
CA PHE A 44 -5.51 6.09 -8.09
C PHE A 44 -4.04 6.38 -8.39
N SER A 45 -3.12 5.46 -8.09
CA SER A 45 -1.71 5.63 -8.46
C SER A 45 -1.52 5.62 -9.98
N ASP A 46 -2.26 4.76 -10.67
CA ASP A 46 -2.22 4.64 -12.14
C ASP A 46 -2.83 5.88 -12.79
N ASP A 47 -4.07 6.24 -12.41
CA ASP A 47 -4.75 7.46 -12.87
C ASP A 47 -3.86 8.71 -12.72
N LEU A 48 -3.17 8.84 -11.58
CA LEU A 48 -2.31 9.97 -11.30
C LEU A 48 -1.04 9.96 -12.16
N ALA A 49 -0.43 8.78 -12.38
CA ALA A 49 0.72 8.63 -13.25
C ALA A 49 0.35 8.96 -14.71
N GLU A 50 -0.78 8.46 -15.20
CA GLU A 50 -1.31 8.78 -16.53
C GLU A 50 -1.62 10.27 -16.66
N ARG A 51 -2.21 10.89 -15.62
CA ARG A 51 -2.45 12.33 -15.60
C ARG A 51 -1.15 13.13 -15.65
N MET A 52 -0.09 12.67 -14.98
CA MET A 52 1.23 13.29 -15.08
C MET A 52 1.76 13.23 -16.51
N ARG A 53 1.63 12.09 -17.19
CA ARG A 53 2.00 11.95 -18.61
C ARG A 53 1.19 12.86 -19.53
N ALA A 54 -0.12 12.97 -19.29
CA ALA A 54 -1.00 13.87 -20.05
C ALA A 54 -0.60 15.35 -19.90
N LEU A 55 0.05 15.71 -18.79
CA LEU A 55 0.60 17.04 -18.53
C LEU A 55 2.10 17.14 -18.86
N HIS A 56 2.63 16.20 -19.65
CA HIS A 56 4.02 16.13 -20.09
C HIS A 56 5.07 15.96 -18.97
N ALA A 57 4.66 15.60 -17.75
CA ALA A 57 5.57 15.20 -16.67
C ALA A 57 5.93 13.71 -16.79
N THR A 58 7.08 13.30 -16.23
CA THR A 58 7.50 11.89 -16.16
C THR A 58 7.30 11.36 -14.75
N PRO A 59 6.31 10.49 -14.50
CA PRO A 59 6.12 9.87 -13.19
C PRO A 59 7.26 8.89 -12.90
N ASP A 60 7.69 8.82 -11.64
CA ASP A 60 8.69 7.86 -11.18
C ASP A 60 8.15 7.02 -10.03
N GLY A 61 7.75 5.79 -10.35
CA GLY A 61 7.22 4.82 -9.38
C GLY A 61 8.22 3.71 -9.02
N ARG A 62 9.51 3.87 -9.31
CA ARG A 62 10.53 2.86 -8.98
C ARG A 62 10.64 2.72 -7.46
N SER A 63 10.91 1.50 -7.00
CA SER A 63 10.98 1.16 -5.57
C SER A 63 11.93 2.06 -4.79
N ASP A 64 13.09 2.38 -5.36
CA ASP A 64 14.10 3.21 -4.70
C ASP A 64 13.59 4.64 -4.51
N THR A 65 12.98 5.22 -5.54
CA THR A 65 12.34 6.54 -5.47
C THR A 65 11.22 6.58 -4.44
N VAL A 66 10.37 5.54 -4.40
CA VAL A 66 9.30 5.45 -3.40
C VAL A 66 9.88 5.39 -1.99
N ALA A 67 10.86 4.52 -1.76
CA ALA A 67 11.50 4.35 -0.46
C ALA A 67 12.23 5.62 0.02
N GLU A 68 12.84 6.37 -0.89
CA GLU A 68 13.56 7.61 -0.57
C GLU A 68 12.64 8.81 -0.33
N THR A 69 11.46 8.85 -0.96
CA THR A 69 10.67 10.10 -1.06
C THR A 69 9.25 10.03 -0.53
N THR A 70 8.75 8.84 -0.18
CA THR A 70 7.45 8.70 0.48
C THR A 70 7.40 9.47 1.79
N THR A 71 6.24 10.05 2.08
CA THR A 71 5.99 10.72 3.37
C THR A 71 5.19 9.88 4.34
N LEU A 72 4.75 8.70 3.91
CA LEU A 72 4.08 7.77 4.81
C LEU A 72 5.10 7.20 5.80
N PRO A 73 4.77 7.16 7.11
CA PRO A 73 5.61 6.49 8.06
C PRO A 73 5.66 4.99 7.73
N SER A 74 6.81 4.35 7.94
CA SER A 74 6.91 2.89 7.77
C SER A 74 5.91 2.19 8.68
N THR A 75 5.14 1.22 8.15
CA THR A 75 4.30 0.36 9.00
C THR A 75 5.12 -0.26 10.12
N ARG A 76 4.60 -0.19 11.35
CA ARG A 76 5.25 -0.82 12.51
C ARG A 76 5.37 -2.32 12.26
N ARG A 77 6.58 -2.89 12.38
CA ARG A 77 6.76 -4.34 12.37
C ARG A 77 5.82 -4.97 13.40
N ALA A 78 5.12 -6.02 12.99
CA ALA A 78 4.30 -6.81 13.90
C ALA A 78 5.16 -7.24 15.09
N ARG A 79 4.63 -7.06 16.31
CA ARG A 79 5.29 -7.61 17.50
C ARG A 79 5.25 -9.13 17.35
N SER A 80 6.39 -9.79 17.55
CA SER A 80 6.49 -11.26 17.51
C SER A 80 5.57 -11.85 18.58
N THR A 81 4.34 -12.17 18.19
CA THR A 81 3.44 -13.03 18.95
C THR A 81 3.21 -14.25 18.09
N ARG A 82 3.42 -15.44 18.67
CA ARG A 82 3.28 -16.72 17.98
C ARG A 82 1.94 -16.75 17.21
N PRO A 83 1.94 -16.82 15.87
CA PRO A 83 0.70 -16.83 15.11
C PRO A 83 -0.07 -18.12 15.43
N ARG A 84 -1.39 -18.02 15.59
CA ARG A 84 -2.25 -19.20 15.56
C ARG A 84 -2.27 -19.74 14.12
N PRO A 85 -2.30 -21.07 13.91
CA PRO A 85 -2.34 -21.64 12.56
C PRO A 85 -3.56 -21.12 11.79
N TRP A 86 -3.37 -20.80 10.51
CA TRP A 86 -4.44 -20.46 9.61
C TRP A 86 -5.33 -21.71 9.39
N THR A 87 -6.51 -21.72 9.98
CA THR A 87 -7.58 -22.68 9.63
C THR A 87 -8.59 -21.92 8.78
N TRP A 88 -8.79 -22.34 7.53
CA TRP A 88 -9.86 -21.84 6.67
C TRP A 88 -11.24 -22.25 7.21
#